data_AF-A0A936XA79-F1
#
_entry.id   AF-A0A936XA79-F1
#
_cell.length_a   1.000
_cell.length_b   1.000
_cell.length_c   1.000
_cell.angle_alpha   90.00
_cell.angle_beta   90.00
_cell.angle_gamma   90.00
#
_symmetry.space_group_name_H-M   'P 1'
#
loop_
_entity.id
_entity.type
_entity.pdbx_description
1 polymer ?
#
loop_
_entity_poly.entity_id
_entity_poly.type
_entity_poly.pdbx_seq_one_letter_code
_entity_poly.pdbx_strand_id
1 'polypeptide(L)'
;MAGKLWILSECDVSIRPGWFWHADEDAKVKTPEELFQLYLKSVGRGANLLLNVPPDSRGLIPDADIASLNGFKKLRDESFSNNLLKDASIYYQFSQAELPGNNIQVRGNDQAGKSYSINLQNFNVQLQQPTKMNCIILREAIGMGQTIRKFKIVLYKGNRSVAEIQGNTIGHKRIVTFPVETVSSFRVFLEDARGIDNVSGVTAYLLNAN
;
A
#
# COMPACT_ATOMS: atom_id res chain seq x y z
N MET A 1 4.60 2.73 20.86
CA MET A 1 3.44 3.18 21.67
C MET A 1 2.31 2.19 21.49
N ALA A 2 1.68 1.72 22.57
CA ALA A 2 0.49 0.87 22.49
C ALA A 2 -0.71 1.72 22.93
N GLY A 3 -1.47 2.26 21.97
CA GLY A 3 -2.71 2.96 22.25
C GLY A 3 -3.74 2.00 22.86
N LYS A 4 -4.49 2.47 23.86
CA LYS A 4 -5.61 1.71 24.46
C LYS A 4 -6.85 1.74 23.58
N LEU A 5 -6.97 2.75 22.72
CA LEU A 5 -8.06 2.97 21.80
C LEU A 5 -7.56 2.90 20.36
N TRP A 6 -8.42 2.42 19.46
CA TRP A 6 -8.20 2.49 18.03
C TRP A 6 -8.59 3.88 17.54
N ILE A 7 -7.61 4.66 17.08
CA ILE A 7 -7.83 5.99 16.51
C ILE A 7 -7.34 5.96 15.07
N LEU A 8 -8.25 6.23 14.13
CA LEU A 8 -7.91 6.32 12.72
C LEU A 8 -7.05 7.56 12.49
N SER A 9 -6.00 7.41 11.67
CA SER A 9 -5.23 8.56 11.20
C SER A 9 -5.97 9.20 10.03
N GLU A 10 -6.34 10.46 10.18
CA GLU A 10 -6.85 11.30 9.09
C GLU A 10 -5.75 12.25 8.63
N CYS A 11 -5.62 12.41 7.31
CA CYS A 11 -4.75 13.39 6.70
C CYS A 11 -5.64 14.35 5.90
N ASP A 12 -5.93 15.50 6.49
CA ASP A 12 -6.71 16.57 5.90
C ASP A 12 -5.81 17.51 5.08
N VAL A 13 -6.27 17.86 3.88
CA VAL A 13 -5.56 18.80 3.01
C VAL A 13 -6.54 19.43 2.02
N SER A 14 -6.31 20.67 1.63
CA SER A 14 -7.06 21.27 0.53
C SER A 14 -6.41 20.96 -0.82
N ILE A 15 -7.23 20.83 -1.87
CA ILE A 15 -6.75 20.78 -3.26
C ILE A 15 -6.04 22.08 -3.67
N ARG A 16 -6.32 23.18 -2.96
CA ARG A 16 -5.71 24.51 -3.11
C ARG A 16 -4.79 24.86 -1.93
N PRO A 17 -4.10 26.01 -1.93
CA PRO A 17 -3.42 26.52 -0.74
C PRO A 17 -4.40 26.84 0.41
N GLY A 18 -5.53 27.50 0.12
CA GLY A 18 -6.59 27.81 1.08
C GLY A 18 -7.67 26.74 1.20
N TRP A 19 -8.46 26.80 2.28
CA TRP A 19 -9.62 25.93 2.49
C TRP A 19 -10.89 26.42 1.78
N PHE A 20 -11.02 27.73 1.65
CA PHE A 20 -12.07 28.37 0.87
C PHE A 20 -11.56 28.74 -0.52
N TRP A 21 -12.46 28.93 -1.46
CA TRP A 21 -12.07 29.33 -2.80
C TRP A 21 -11.60 30.79 -2.84
N HIS A 22 -10.47 31.01 -3.51
CA HIS A 22 -9.94 32.32 -3.85
C HIS A 22 -9.51 32.32 -5.33
N ALA A 23 -9.90 33.37 -6.08
CA ALA A 23 -9.64 33.46 -7.52
C ALA A 23 -8.14 33.46 -7.86
N ASP A 24 -7.30 34.03 -6.99
CA ASP A 24 -5.83 34.08 -7.14
C ASP A 24 -5.13 32.74 -6.83
N GLU A 25 -5.91 31.71 -6.46
CA GLU A 25 -5.46 30.33 -6.27
C GLU A 25 -5.86 29.40 -7.41
N ASP A 26 -6.62 29.86 -8.42
CA ASP A 26 -7.07 29.00 -9.53
C ASP A 26 -5.91 28.37 -10.32
N ALA A 27 -4.79 29.10 -10.45
CA ALA A 27 -3.57 28.60 -11.06
C ALA A 27 -2.69 27.74 -10.11
N LYS A 28 -3.09 27.60 -8.83
CA LYS A 28 -2.36 26.91 -7.77
C LYS A 28 -3.07 25.63 -7.29
N VAL A 29 -4.10 25.19 -8.01
CA VAL A 29 -4.75 23.90 -7.78
C VAL A 29 -3.70 22.81 -7.92
N LYS A 30 -3.61 21.92 -6.93
CA LYS A 30 -2.66 20.81 -6.93
C LYS A 30 -2.85 19.97 -8.18
N THR A 31 -1.77 19.55 -8.81
CA THR A 31 -1.83 18.72 -10.02
C THR A 31 -2.30 17.29 -9.67
N PRO A 32 -2.77 16.52 -10.66
CA PRO A 32 -3.05 15.09 -10.49
C PRO A 32 -1.92 14.30 -9.80
N GLU A 33 -0.67 14.60 -10.16
CA GLU A 33 0.53 13.95 -9.62
C GLU A 33 0.75 14.33 -8.16
N GLU A 34 0.57 15.60 -7.79
CA GLU A 34 0.65 16.05 -6.40
C GLU A 34 -0.42 15.38 -5.54
N LEU A 35 -1.66 15.27 -6.04
CA LEU A 35 -2.73 14.53 -5.37
C LEU A 35 -2.41 13.04 -5.24
N PHE A 36 -1.82 12.43 -6.26
CA PHE A 36 -1.38 11.05 -6.21
C PHE A 36 -0.26 10.85 -5.17
N GLN A 37 0.68 11.78 -5.07
CA GLN A 37 1.71 11.77 -4.03
C GLN A 37 1.13 11.91 -2.62
N LEU A 38 0.13 12.78 -2.44
CA LEU A 38 -0.60 12.89 -1.18
C LEU A 38 -1.30 11.56 -0.83
N TYR A 39 -1.94 10.91 -1.80
CA TYR A 39 -2.55 9.58 -1.62
C TYR A 39 -1.54 8.52 -1.19
N LEU A 40 -0.36 8.46 -1.83
CA LEU A 40 0.71 7.52 -1.44
C LEU A 40 1.26 7.80 -0.03
N LYS A 41 1.32 9.08 0.37
CA LYS A 41 1.82 9.52 1.68
C LYS A 41 0.77 9.45 2.81
N SER A 42 -0.51 9.27 2.49
CA SER A 42 -1.63 9.14 3.43
C SER A 42 -2.23 7.73 3.39
N VAL A 43 -3.09 7.44 2.41
CA VAL A 43 -3.70 6.12 2.17
C VAL A 43 -2.66 5.03 2.01
N GLY A 44 -1.54 5.33 1.34
CA GLY A 44 -0.40 4.42 1.22
C GLY A 44 0.34 4.15 2.54
N ARG A 45 0.01 4.85 3.62
CA ARG A 45 0.55 4.64 4.98
C ARG A 45 -0.53 4.22 5.98
N GLY A 46 -1.71 3.81 5.51
CA GLY A 46 -2.79 3.29 6.33
C GLY A 46 -3.72 4.36 6.94
N ALA A 47 -3.58 5.62 6.52
CA ALA A 47 -4.45 6.72 6.92
C ALA A 47 -5.61 6.93 5.92
N ASN A 48 -6.58 7.76 6.28
CA ASN A 48 -7.55 8.33 5.35
C ASN A 48 -6.99 9.63 4.73
N LEU A 49 -7.31 9.89 3.47
CA LEU A 49 -7.09 11.19 2.84
C LEU A 49 -8.43 11.94 2.81
N LEU A 50 -8.53 13.01 3.59
CA LEU A 50 -9.67 13.93 3.56
C LEU A 50 -9.29 15.16 2.72
N LEU A 51 -9.68 15.14 1.44
CA LEU A 51 -9.35 16.21 0.50
C LEU A 51 -10.49 17.23 0.43
N ASN A 52 -10.21 18.47 0.81
CA ASN A 52 -11.14 19.59 0.64
C ASN A 52 -11.13 20.11 -0.81
N VAL A 53 -12.34 20.38 -1.33
CA VAL A 53 -12.59 20.92 -2.67
C VAL A 53 -13.62 22.05 -2.55
N PRO A 54 -13.19 23.32 -2.52
CA PRO A 54 -14.09 24.42 -2.22
C PRO A 54 -14.92 24.84 -3.45
N PRO A 55 -16.24 25.00 -3.32
CA PRO A 55 -17.04 25.69 -4.32
C PRO A 55 -16.61 27.16 -4.47
N ASP A 56 -16.72 27.70 -5.68
CA ASP A 56 -16.51 29.12 -5.95
C ASP A 56 -17.74 29.99 -5.62
N SER A 57 -17.68 31.27 -5.94
CA SER A 57 -18.75 32.25 -5.68
C SER A 57 -20.06 31.96 -6.43
N ARG A 58 -20.06 31.05 -7.42
CA ARG A 58 -21.27 30.56 -8.11
C ARG A 58 -21.92 29.41 -7.36
N GLY A 59 -21.27 28.90 -6.30
CA GLY A 59 -21.68 27.69 -5.60
C GLY A 59 -21.33 26.41 -6.37
N LEU A 60 -20.38 26.47 -7.31
CA LEU A 60 -19.98 25.34 -8.16
C LEU A 60 -18.52 24.96 -7.89
N ILE A 61 -18.16 23.70 -8.14
CA ILE A 61 -16.75 23.30 -8.13
C ILE A 61 -16.07 23.86 -9.39
N PRO A 62 -14.93 24.56 -9.27
CA PRO A 62 -14.20 25.10 -10.42
C PRO A 62 -13.74 24.01 -11.40
N ASP A 63 -13.71 24.32 -12.69
CA ASP A 63 -13.31 23.37 -13.74
C ASP A 63 -11.87 22.87 -13.59
N ALA A 64 -10.97 23.70 -13.07
CA ALA A 64 -9.58 23.33 -12.78
C ALA A 64 -9.50 22.23 -11.71
N ASP A 65 -10.31 22.32 -10.66
CA ASP A 65 -10.39 21.34 -9.57
C ASP A 65 -10.97 20.02 -10.12
N ILE A 66 -12.02 20.09 -10.93
CA ILE A 66 -12.62 18.93 -11.60
C ILE A 66 -11.58 18.22 -12.50
N ALA A 67 -10.84 18.99 -13.30
CA ALA A 67 -9.81 18.45 -14.18
C ALA A 67 -8.69 17.75 -13.38
N SER A 68 -8.23 18.36 -12.29
CA SER A 68 -7.23 17.77 -11.40
C SER A 68 -7.73 16.48 -10.74
N LEU A 69 -8.96 16.47 -10.23
CA LEU A 69 -9.59 15.29 -9.62
C LEU A 69 -9.75 14.14 -10.61
N ASN A 70 -10.17 14.43 -11.85
CA ASN A 70 -10.29 13.43 -12.91
C ASN A 70 -8.92 12.86 -13.30
N GLY A 71 -7.89 13.70 -13.41
CA GLY A 71 -6.52 13.26 -13.63
C GLY A 71 -6.02 12.37 -12.49
N PHE A 72 -6.27 12.76 -11.24
CA PHE A 72 -5.90 11.97 -10.07
C PHE A 72 -6.61 10.60 -10.06
N LYS A 73 -7.90 10.56 -10.36
CA LYS A 73 -8.66 9.30 -10.52
C LYS A 73 -8.01 8.43 -11.60
N LYS A 74 -7.71 8.98 -12.77
CA LYS A 74 -7.07 8.26 -13.87
C LYS A 74 -5.74 7.66 -13.44
N LEU A 75 -4.86 8.46 -12.82
CA LEU A 75 -3.56 7.98 -12.34
C LEU A 75 -3.70 6.82 -11.35
N ARG A 76 -4.64 6.91 -10.40
CA ARG A 76 -4.88 5.85 -9.43
C ARG A 76 -5.39 4.57 -10.10
N ASP A 77 -6.39 4.71 -10.98
CA ASP A 77 -7.02 3.57 -11.61
C ASP A 77 -6.04 2.84 -12.54
N GLU A 78 -5.23 3.57 -13.32
CA GLU A 78 -4.17 3.00 -14.16
C GLU A 78 -3.07 2.32 -13.33
N SER A 79 -2.56 3.01 -12.31
CA SER A 79 -1.45 2.54 -11.47
C SER A 79 -1.73 1.22 -10.75
N PHE A 80 -2.98 0.98 -10.36
CA PHE A 80 -3.38 -0.21 -9.61
C PHE A 80 -4.26 -1.19 -10.41
N SER A 81 -4.36 -1.02 -11.74
CA SER A 81 -5.18 -1.85 -12.63
C SER A 81 -4.67 -3.29 -12.79
N ASN A 82 -3.35 -3.47 -12.82
CA ASN A 82 -2.73 -4.77 -13.09
C ASN A 82 -1.87 -5.26 -11.93
N ASN A 83 -2.45 -6.08 -11.05
CA ASN A 83 -1.69 -6.80 -10.04
C ASN A 83 -0.72 -7.78 -10.71
N LEU A 84 0.58 -7.55 -10.55
CA LEU A 84 1.66 -8.35 -11.13
C LEU A 84 1.84 -9.71 -10.41
N LEU A 85 1.14 -9.92 -9.29
CA LEU A 85 1.21 -11.17 -8.52
C LEU A 85 0.07 -12.16 -8.82
N LYS A 86 -0.78 -11.90 -9.83
CA LYS A 86 -1.95 -12.74 -10.16
C LYS A 86 -1.58 -14.22 -10.31
N ASP A 87 -0.45 -14.50 -10.97
CA ASP A 87 0.05 -15.86 -11.22
C ASP A 87 1.31 -16.18 -10.40
N ALA A 88 1.67 -15.33 -9.42
CA ALA A 88 2.86 -15.54 -8.61
C ALA A 88 2.66 -16.67 -7.59
N SER A 89 3.74 -17.36 -7.25
CA SER A 89 3.74 -18.34 -6.16
C SER A 89 4.20 -17.68 -4.87
N ILE A 90 3.42 -17.82 -3.81
CA ILE A 90 3.75 -17.30 -2.48
C ILE A 90 4.13 -18.48 -1.58
N TYR A 91 5.35 -18.45 -1.06
CA TYR A 91 5.90 -19.44 -0.15
C TYR A 91 6.09 -18.82 1.23
N TYR A 92 5.54 -19.46 2.25
CA TYR A 92 5.71 -19.03 3.63
C TYR A 92 6.87 -19.80 4.26
N GLN A 93 7.77 -19.11 4.95
CA GLN A 93 8.83 -19.76 5.71
C GLN A 93 8.42 -19.94 7.16
N PHE A 94 8.72 -21.10 7.73
CA PHE A 94 8.39 -21.41 9.12
C PHE A 94 9.35 -22.40 9.73
N SER A 95 9.57 -22.28 11.04
CA SER A 95 10.23 -23.32 11.82
C SER A 95 9.20 -24.30 12.38
N GLN A 96 9.59 -25.57 12.54
CA GLN A 96 8.72 -26.61 13.14
C GLN A 96 8.24 -26.21 14.55
N ALA A 97 9.02 -25.40 15.28
CA ALA A 97 8.69 -24.89 16.60
C ALA A 97 7.64 -23.76 16.57
N GLU A 98 7.47 -23.09 15.42
CA GLU A 98 6.46 -22.05 15.19
C GLU A 98 5.12 -22.61 14.71
N LEU A 99 5.09 -23.87 14.28
CA LEU A 99 3.84 -24.54 13.98
C LEU A 99 3.08 -24.73 15.29
N PRO A 100 1.89 -24.10 15.48
CA PRO A 100 1.01 -24.51 16.54
C PRO A 100 0.66 -25.97 16.27
N GLY A 101 1.03 -26.89 17.16
CA GLY A 101 0.77 -28.32 16.99
C GLY A 101 -0.64 -28.56 16.43
N ASN A 102 -0.74 -29.31 15.32
CA ASN A 102 -1.95 -29.62 14.55
C ASN A 102 -2.93 -28.47 14.18
N ASN A 103 -2.65 -27.20 14.50
CA ASN A 103 -3.60 -26.10 14.37
C ASN A 103 -3.12 -25.01 13.40
N ILE A 104 -2.70 -25.43 12.20
CA ILE A 104 -2.48 -24.51 11.08
C ILE A 104 -3.85 -23.94 10.67
N GLN A 105 -4.15 -22.71 11.12
CA GLN A 105 -5.33 -21.99 10.66
C GLN A 105 -5.05 -21.37 9.30
N VAL A 106 -5.52 -22.03 8.25
CA VAL A 106 -5.61 -21.44 6.90
C VAL A 106 -6.75 -20.43 6.91
N ARG A 107 -6.46 -19.13 6.70
CA ARG A 107 -7.51 -18.11 6.52
C ARG A 107 -7.52 -17.64 5.07
N GLY A 108 -8.73 -17.56 4.51
CA GLY A 108 -8.95 -17.01 3.18
C GLY A 108 -9.03 -15.49 3.24
N ASN A 109 -8.50 -14.80 2.24
CA ASN A 109 -8.68 -13.37 2.09
C ASN A 109 -9.11 -13.03 0.66
N ASP A 110 -10.01 -12.04 0.56
CA ASP A 110 -10.48 -11.26 -0.60
C ASP A 110 -10.73 -11.89 -1.98
N GLN A 111 -10.63 -13.22 -2.15
CA GLN A 111 -11.17 -13.90 -3.34
C GLN A 111 -11.83 -15.24 -2.98
N ALA A 112 -12.95 -15.52 -3.65
CA ALA A 112 -13.56 -16.83 -3.67
C ALA A 112 -12.59 -17.83 -4.32
N GLY A 113 -11.90 -18.61 -3.49
CA GLY A 113 -11.10 -19.75 -3.93
C GLY A 113 -9.59 -19.52 -3.90
N LYS A 114 -9.00 -19.90 -2.76
CA LYS A 114 -7.59 -20.23 -2.53
C LYS A 114 -6.60 -19.05 -2.47
N SER A 115 -6.46 -18.53 -1.26
CA SER A 115 -5.16 -18.06 -0.75
C SER A 115 -5.06 -18.44 0.72
N TYR A 116 -3.93 -19.01 1.11
CA TYR A 116 -3.70 -19.62 2.41
C TYR A 116 -2.88 -18.65 3.27
N SER A 117 -3.49 -17.87 4.17
CA SER A 117 -2.68 -17.16 5.17
C SER A 117 -2.31 -18.14 6.27
N ILE A 118 -1.03 -18.51 6.33
CA ILE A 118 -0.46 -19.18 7.49
C ILE A 118 0.20 -18.07 8.32
N ASN A 119 -0.09 -18.01 9.63
CA ASN A 119 0.59 -17.14 10.60
C ASN A 119 2.10 -17.38 10.52
N LEU A 120 2.88 -16.68 9.69
CA LEU A 120 4.29 -17.05 9.50
C LEU A 120 5.20 -15.85 9.25
N GLN A 121 6.24 -15.86 10.08
CA GLN A 121 7.49 -15.13 9.93
C GLN A 121 8.03 -15.21 8.51
N ASN A 122 8.10 -14.08 7.84
CA ASN A 122 8.75 -13.90 6.54
C ASN A 122 8.18 -14.78 5.40
N PHE A 123 7.74 -14.16 4.31
CA PHE A 123 7.29 -14.89 3.13
C PHE A 123 8.08 -14.48 1.89
N ASN A 124 8.23 -15.44 0.98
CA ASN A 124 8.82 -15.23 -0.33
C ASN A 124 7.73 -15.23 -1.40
N VAL A 125 7.86 -14.34 -2.36
CA VAL A 125 7.04 -14.28 -3.55
C VAL A 125 7.93 -14.52 -4.75
N GLN A 126 7.63 -15.58 -5.51
CA GLN A 126 8.31 -15.95 -6.74
C GLN A 126 7.42 -15.59 -7.93
N LEU A 127 7.97 -14.82 -8.85
CA LEU A 127 7.29 -14.46 -10.10
C LEU A 127 7.58 -15.53 -11.16
N GLN A 128 6.63 -15.73 -12.07
CA GLN A 128 6.77 -16.68 -13.18
C GLN A 128 7.90 -16.30 -14.13
N GLN A 129 8.14 -15.00 -14.28
CA GLN A 129 9.23 -14.45 -15.06
C GLN A 129 9.73 -13.13 -14.43
N PRO A 130 10.98 -12.74 -14.68
CA PRO A 130 11.49 -11.44 -14.27
C PRO A 130 10.57 -10.31 -14.77
N THR A 131 10.04 -9.51 -13.85
CA THR A 131 9.00 -8.51 -14.13
C THR A 131 9.43 -7.15 -13.59
N LYS A 132 9.19 -6.09 -14.37
CA LYS A 132 9.43 -4.70 -13.91
C LYS A 132 8.35 -4.29 -12.91
N MET A 133 8.76 -3.74 -11.78
CA MET A 133 7.86 -3.19 -10.76
C MET A 133 8.55 -2.09 -9.96
N ASN A 134 7.74 -1.26 -9.32
CA ASN A 134 8.19 -0.15 -8.46
C ASN A 134 7.27 0.04 -7.25
N CYS A 135 6.33 -0.87 -7.02
CA CYS A 135 5.34 -0.78 -5.97
C CYS A 135 4.98 -2.16 -5.42
N ILE A 136 5.02 -2.30 -4.09
CA ILE A 136 4.50 -3.45 -3.35
C ILE A 136 3.50 -2.94 -2.32
N ILE A 137 2.31 -3.56 -2.25
CA ILE A 137 1.29 -3.24 -1.26
C ILE A 137 1.20 -4.39 -0.27
N LEU A 138 1.28 -4.07 1.02
CA LEU A 138 1.05 -4.99 2.13
C LEU A 138 -0.23 -4.59 2.89
N ARG A 139 -0.94 -5.58 3.45
CA ARG A 139 -2.13 -5.36 4.27
C ARG A 139 -2.13 -6.29 5.48
N GLU A 140 -2.54 -5.76 6.64
CA GLU A 140 -2.88 -6.56 7.82
C GLU A 140 -4.40 -6.81 7.86
N ALA A 141 -4.83 -7.93 8.44
CA ALA A 141 -6.22 -8.19 8.78
C ALA A 141 -6.64 -7.30 9.97
N ILE A 142 -6.91 -6.02 9.71
CA ILE A 142 -7.07 -4.99 10.74
C ILE A 142 -8.19 -5.28 11.76
N GLY A 143 -9.19 -6.09 11.38
CA GLY A 143 -10.23 -6.58 12.30
C GLY A 143 -9.69 -7.49 13.42
N MET A 144 -8.47 -8.00 13.26
CA MET A 144 -7.71 -8.75 14.26
C MET A 144 -6.68 -7.87 15.00
N GLY A 145 -6.69 -6.57 14.75
CA GLY A 145 -5.74 -5.60 15.28
C GLY A 145 -4.60 -5.26 14.32
N GLN A 146 -3.78 -4.29 14.72
CA GLN A 146 -2.53 -3.94 14.06
C GLN A 146 -1.37 -4.48 14.87
N THR A 147 -0.51 -5.27 14.22
CA THR A 147 0.49 -6.10 14.86
C THR A 147 1.90 -5.70 14.42
N ILE A 148 2.14 -5.47 13.13
CA ILE A 148 3.48 -5.23 12.58
C ILE A 148 4.03 -3.86 13.01
N ARG A 149 5.26 -3.87 13.52
CA ARG A 149 6.01 -2.69 13.98
C ARG A 149 7.28 -2.44 13.18
N LYS A 150 7.86 -3.48 12.58
CA LYS A 150 9.01 -3.38 11.70
C LYS A 150 8.96 -4.48 10.65
N PHE A 151 9.25 -4.12 9.41
CA PHE A 151 9.42 -5.06 8.31
C PHE A 151 10.50 -4.58 7.34
N LYS A 152 11.01 -5.50 6.53
CA LYS A 152 11.81 -5.17 5.35
C LYS A 152 11.40 -6.00 4.15
N ILE A 153 11.66 -5.50 2.95
CA ILE A 153 11.44 -6.19 1.69
C ILE A 153 12.77 -6.25 0.96
N VAL A 154 13.21 -7.44 0.58
CA VAL A 154 14.42 -7.63 -0.24
C VAL A 154 14.00 -8.13 -1.61
N LEU A 155 14.37 -7.39 -2.66
CA LEU A 155 14.08 -7.71 -4.05
C LEU A 155 15.25 -8.47 -4.67
N TYR A 156 14.96 -9.49 -5.46
CA TYR A 156 15.97 -10.33 -6.13
C TYR A 156 15.77 -10.34 -7.64
N LYS A 157 16.90 -10.39 -8.37
CA LYS A 157 16.99 -10.71 -9.79
C LYS A 157 17.86 -11.96 -9.95
N GLY A 158 17.23 -13.11 -10.19
CA GLY A 158 17.86 -14.41 -10.00
C GLY A 158 18.26 -14.60 -8.53
N ASN A 159 19.53 -14.91 -8.27
CA ASN A 159 20.06 -15.11 -6.92
C ASN A 159 20.66 -13.82 -6.31
N ARG A 160 20.64 -12.70 -7.03
CA ARG A 160 21.24 -11.43 -6.59
C ARG A 160 20.18 -10.51 -5.99
N SER A 161 20.43 -10.01 -4.78
CA SER A 161 19.66 -8.91 -4.21
C SER A 161 19.91 -7.62 -4.99
N VAL A 162 18.83 -6.92 -5.37
CA VAL A 162 18.88 -5.66 -6.13
C VAL A 162 18.39 -4.47 -5.32
N ALA A 163 17.56 -4.67 -4.30
CA ALA A 163 17.11 -3.61 -3.40
C ALA A 163 16.70 -4.17 -2.04
N GLU A 164 16.86 -3.36 -1.00
CA GLU A 164 16.29 -3.57 0.32
C GLU A 164 15.47 -2.33 0.71
N ILE A 165 14.24 -2.56 1.18
CA ILE A 165 13.31 -1.50 1.56
C ILE A 165 12.86 -1.77 2.99
N GLN A 166 13.05 -0.80 3.87
CA GLN A 166 12.63 -0.91 5.27
C GLN A 166 11.32 -0.17 5.52
N GLY A 167 10.55 -0.67 6.47
CA GLY A 167 9.33 -0.04 6.93
C GLY A 167 9.02 -0.39 8.38
N ASN A 168 8.12 0.38 8.98
CA ASN A 168 7.69 0.17 10.37
C ASN A 168 6.36 -0.58 10.37
N THR A 169 5.26 0.16 10.25
CA THR A 169 3.91 -0.39 10.31
C THR A 169 3.37 -0.75 8.92
N ILE A 170 2.50 -1.77 8.87
CA ILE A 170 1.72 -2.10 7.67
C ILE A 170 0.29 -1.53 7.81
N GLY A 171 -0.40 -1.88 8.89
CA GLY A 171 -1.78 -1.48 9.16
C GLY A 171 -2.77 -1.95 8.10
N HIS A 172 -3.85 -1.19 7.92
CA HIS A 172 -4.88 -1.52 6.93
C HIS A 172 -4.33 -1.61 5.50
N LYS A 173 -3.38 -0.74 5.15
CA LYS A 173 -2.73 -0.72 3.83
C LYS A 173 -1.40 0.02 3.88
N ARG A 174 -0.36 -0.62 3.35
CA ARG A 174 0.97 -0.03 3.16
C ARG A 174 1.38 -0.13 1.70
N ILE A 175 1.45 0.99 1.01
CA ILE A 175 1.97 1.11 -0.36
C ILE A 175 3.44 1.50 -0.26
N VAL A 176 4.32 0.59 -0.68
CA VAL A 176 5.76 0.77 -0.67
C VAL A 176 6.23 1.01 -2.09
N THR A 177 6.65 2.24 -2.38
CA THR A 177 7.21 2.62 -3.69
C THR A 177 8.74 2.65 -3.66
N PHE A 178 9.38 2.30 -4.77
CA PHE A 178 10.84 2.26 -4.94
C PHE A 178 11.20 2.56 -6.40
N PRO A 179 12.47 2.79 -6.78
CA PRO A 179 12.87 2.90 -8.18
C PRO A 179 12.43 1.68 -9.01
N VAL A 180 12.20 1.84 -10.31
CA VAL A 180 11.78 0.72 -11.17
C VAL A 180 12.88 -0.33 -11.23
N GLU A 181 12.54 -1.54 -10.79
CA GLU A 181 13.46 -2.68 -10.77
C GLU A 181 12.88 -3.87 -11.51
N THR A 182 13.77 -4.68 -12.11
CA THR A 182 13.40 -5.98 -12.67
C THR A 182 13.59 -7.06 -11.63
N VAL A 183 12.48 -7.62 -11.15
CA VAL A 183 12.44 -8.54 -10.01
C VAL A 183 12.00 -9.92 -10.49
N SER A 184 12.71 -10.97 -10.07
CA SER A 184 12.28 -12.38 -10.25
C SER A 184 11.59 -12.92 -9.00
N SER A 185 12.00 -12.45 -7.83
CA SER A 185 11.37 -12.79 -6.56
C SER A 185 11.63 -11.71 -5.53
N PHE A 186 10.84 -11.66 -4.48
CA PHE A 186 11.13 -10.83 -3.33
C PHE A 186 10.77 -11.54 -2.04
N ARG A 187 11.41 -11.12 -0.96
CA ARG A 187 11.15 -11.64 0.37
C ARG A 187 10.74 -10.51 1.30
N VAL A 188 9.61 -10.69 1.95
CA VAL A 188 9.14 -9.82 3.03
C VAL A 188 9.62 -10.43 4.33
N PHE A 189 10.25 -9.62 5.16
CA PHE A 189 10.64 -9.98 6.51
C PHE A 189 9.84 -9.18 7.52
N LEU A 190 9.23 -9.84 8.49
CA LEU A 190 8.47 -9.23 9.59
C LEU A 190 9.37 -9.25 10.83
N GLU A 191 10.11 -8.16 11.04
CA GLU A 191 11.21 -8.10 12.02
C GLU A 191 10.75 -7.81 13.44
N ASP A 192 9.60 -7.13 13.61
CA ASP A 192 8.97 -6.88 14.90
C ASP A 192 7.44 -6.86 14.75
N ALA A 193 6.74 -7.56 15.63
CA ALA A 193 5.30 -7.64 15.69
C ALA A 193 4.81 -7.67 17.15
N ARG A 194 3.65 -7.06 17.38
CA ARG A 194 2.92 -7.18 18.64
C ARG A 194 2.05 -8.43 18.59
N GLY A 195 2.51 -9.48 19.26
CA GLY A 195 1.81 -10.76 19.25
C GLY A 195 2.02 -11.48 17.92
N ILE A 196 1.01 -12.24 17.49
CA ILE A 196 1.07 -12.99 16.24
C ILE A 196 0.77 -12.03 15.09
N ASP A 197 1.60 -12.06 14.04
CA ASP A 197 1.36 -11.24 12.85
C ASP A 197 0.06 -11.65 12.15
N ASN A 198 -0.54 -10.71 11.42
CA ASN A 198 -1.78 -10.93 10.70
C ASN A 198 -1.75 -10.35 9.29
N VAL A 199 -0.57 -10.38 8.65
CA VAL A 199 -0.43 -9.94 7.25
C VAL A 199 -1.34 -10.82 6.38
N SER A 200 -2.27 -10.17 5.69
CA SER A 200 -3.41 -10.81 5.04
C SER A 200 -3.41 -10.62 3.52
N GLY A 201 -2.57 -9.73 2.99
CA GLY A 201 -2.47 -9.52 1.56
C GLY A 201 -1.15 -8.90 1.12
N VAL A 202 -0.71 -9.32 -0.05
CA VAL A 202 0.41 -8.74 -0.80
C VAL A 202 0.01 -8.59 -2.26
N THR A 203 0.29 -7.44 -2.85
CA THR A 203 0.15 -7.19 -4.29
C THR A 203 1.33 -6.36 -4.78
N ALA A 204 1.61 -6.39 -6.09
CA ALA A 204 2.70 -5.61 -6.68
C ALA A 204 2.26 -4.98 -8.00
N TYR A 205 2.82 -3.80 -8.31
CA TYR A 205 2.43 -2.99 -9.47
C TYR A 205 3.65 -2.30 -10.08
N LEU A 206 3.47 -1.88 -11.34
CA LEU A 206 4.33 -0.92 -12.02
C LEU A 206 3.52 0.37 -12.18
N LEU A 207 3.73 1.32 -11.27
CA LEU A 207 3.17 2.66 -11.33
C LEU A 207 3.86 3.42 -12.47
N ASN A 208 3.09 4.18 -13.24
CA ASN A 208 3.64 5.07 -14.26
C ASN A 208 4.52 6.11 -13.55
N ALA A 209 5.84 6.05 -13.79
CA ALA A 209 6.74 7.09 -13.35
C ALA A 209 6.52 8.31 -14.24
N ASN A 210 6.05 9.40 -13.65
CA ASN A 210 6.19 10.74 -14.24
C ASN A 210 7.41 11.40 -13.60
#